data_AF-A0A1Y6KII1-F1
#
_entry.id   AF-A0A1Y6KII1-F1
#
_cell.length_a   1.000
_cell.length_b   1.000
_cell.length_c   1.000
_cell.angle_alpha   90.00
_cell.angle_beta   90.00
_cell.angle_gamma   90.00
#
_symmetry.space_group_name_H-M   'P 1'
#
loop_
_entity.id
_entity.type
_entity.pdbx_description
1 polymer ?
#
loop_
_entity_poly.entity_id
_entity_poly.type
_entity_poly.pdbx_seq_one_letter_code
_entity_poly.pdbx_strand_id
1 'polypeptide(L)'
;MSFSNLGLSDKVLAAVAATGYTTPTPIQEQAIPHVLSRRDVLGIAQTGTGKTAAFVLPMLTILEKGRARARMPRTLILEPTRELAAQVKENFDRYGVGQKLNVALLIGGVSFGDQDAKLTRGVDVLIATPGRLLDHTERGGLLLTGVELLVIDEADRMLDMGFIPDIERICKLVPFTRQTLFFTATMPPEIRRITDAFLHNPQKVEVSKPATTAITVTQLQVPSGREAHQKRDVLRRLLREAKDLKNAIIFCNRKRDVAIVHKSLQKHGFSVGALHGDMDQSARTAALDQFRKGELPLLVASDVAARGLDIPEVSHVFNFDVPHHSDDYVHRIGRTGRAGRTGTAISIVAPADQKSVTAIEKLIGQSIPTIEGNYEVQESSHDDEQRERRPRDASRRSRSKTSREREPREREPREREPREREPRPVAASPRPAASAPSRPARSEQPRHEQPRNESRRPRRDHDNEPADHSHLPAFLLRPVRAPLP
;
A
#
# COMPACT_ATOMS: atom_id res chain seq x y z
N MET A 1 -10.27 28.19 -5.97
CA MET A 1 -10.05 29.21 -4.92
C MET A 1 -8.53 29.37 -4.71
N SER A 2 -8.04 30.18 -3.77
CA SER A 2 -6.62 30.25 -3.35
C SER A 2 -6.41 29.59 -1.97
N PHE A 3 -5.19 29.12 -1.66
CA PHE A 3 -4.88 28.47 -0.38
C PHE A 3 -5.20 29.33 0.86
N SER A 4 -5.04 30.65 0.74
CA SER A 4 -5.37 31.64 1.78
C SER A 4 -6.79 31.52 2.34
N ASN A 5 -7.73 31.05 1.50
CA ASN A 5 -9.14 31.04 1.83
C ASN A 5 -9.57 29.72 2.51
N LEU A 6 -8.64 28.78 2.68
CA LEU A 6 -8.92 27.45 3.27
C LEU A 6 -8.79 27.41 4.79
N GLY A 7 -8.39 28.51 5.45
CA GLY A 7 -8.25 28.59 6.91
C GLY A 7 -6.95 28.00 7.50
N LEU A 8 -5.93 27.79 6.68
CA LEU A 8 -4.58 27.36 7.09
C LEU A 8 -3.84 28.48 7.84
N SER A 9 -2.88 28.15 8.72
CA SER A 9 -2.07 29.16 9.42
C SER A 9 -1.10 29.88 8.48
N ASP A 10 -0.70 31.11 8.85
CA ASP A 10 0.25 31.92 8.09
C ASP A 10 1.57 31.19 7.79
N LYS A 11 2.02 30.31 8.70
CA LYS A 11 3.23 29.48 8.51
C LYS A 11 3.04 28.45 7.42
N VAL A 12 1.90 27.76 7.42
CA VAL A 12 1.57 26.76 6.38
C VAL A 12 1.35 27.47 5.03
N LEU A 13 0.69 28.64 5.03
CA LEU A 13 0.53 29.46 3.81
C LEU A 13 1.89 29.93 3.25
N ALA A 14 2.81 30.40 4.10
CA ALA A 14 4.15 30.78 3.70
C ALA A 14 4.96 29.60 3.14
N ALA A 15 4.86 28.42 3.78
CA ALA A 15 5.52 27.20 3.28
C ALA A 15 4.95 26.75 1.93
N VAL A 16 3.62 26.77 1.75
CA VAL A 16 2.97 26.44 0.47
C VAL A 16 3.39 27.43 -0.63
N ALA A 17 3.42 28.73 -0.33
CA ALA A 17 3.91 29.75 -1.27
C ALA A 17 5.39 29.52 -1.65
N ALA A 18 6.26 29.18 -0.69
CA ALA A 18 7.67 28.86 -0.94
C ALA A 18 7.85 27.59 -1.80
N THR A 19 6.86 26.68 -1.84
CA THR A 19 6.87 25.52 -2.74
C THR A 19 6.37 25.80 -4.16
N GLY A 20 5.94 27.03 -4.46
CA GLY A 20 5.46 27.46 -5.78
C GLY A 20 4.01 27.09 -6.09
N TYR A 21 3.25 26.55 -5.13
CA TYR A 21 1.85 26.18 -5.34
C TYR A 21 0.91 27.37 -5.06
N THR A 22 0.19 27.80 -6.09
CA THR A 22 -0.73 28.95 -6.04
C THR A 22 -2.19 28.55 -5.81
N THR A 23 -2.62 27.44 -6.40
CA THR A 23 -4.01 26.98 -6.42
C THR A 23 -4.13 25.58 -5.79
N PRO A 24 -5.03 25.36 -4.81
CA PRO A 24 -5.32 24.03 -4.29
C PRO A 24 -5.99 23.15 -5.34
N THR A 25 -5.75 21.84 -5.29
CA THR A 25 -6.51 20.88 -6.08
C THR A 25 -7.94 20.73 -5.52
N PRO A 26 -8.93 20.24 -6.28
CA PRO A 26 -10.32 20.24 -5.80
C PRO A 26 -10.58 19.32 -4.60
N ILE A 27 -9.73 18.31 -4.37
CA ILE A 27 -9.75 17.49 -3.14
C ILE A 27 -9.18 18.25 -1.93
N GLN A 28 -8.20 19.14 -2.14
CA GLN A 28 -7.68 20.02 -1.09
C GLN A 28 -8.70 21.12 -0.75
N GLU A 29 -9.26 21.78 -1.77
CA GLU A 29 -10.28 22.83 -1.64
C GLU A 29 -11.52 22.35 -0.87
N GLN A 30 -11.98 21.12 -1.13
CA GLN A 30 -13.14 20.54 -0.44
C GLN A 30 -12.80 19.88 0.91
N ALA A 31 -11.66 19.22 1.08
CA ALA A 31 -11.37 18.50 2.33
C ALA A 31 -10.81 19.40 3.43
N ILE A 32 -9.88 20.30 3.11
CA ILE A 32 -9.09 21.07 4.11
C ILE A 32 -9.97 21.82 5.13
N PRO A 33 -11.01 22.59 4.72
CA PRO A 33 -11.87 23.30 5.67
C PRO A 33 -12.59 22.36 6.66
N HIS A 34 -12.91 21.13 6.25
CA HIS A 34 -13.61 20.15 7.08
C HIS A 34 -12.67 19.39 8.01
N VAL A 35 -11.41 19.18 7.60
CA VAL A 35 -10.36 18.71 8.51
C VAL A 35 -10.13 19.75 9.62
N LEU A 36 -10.01 21.03 9.27
CA LEU A 36 -9.83 22.12 10.24
C LEU A 36 -11.01 22.27 11.20
N SER A 37 -12.24 22.07 10.72
CA SER A 37 -13.44 22.04 11.56
C SER A 37 -13.60 20.75 12.40
N ARG A 38 -12.53 19.95 12.55
CA ARG A 38 -12.49 18.69 13.33
C ARG A 38 -13.57 17.66 12.97
N ARG A 39 -14.06 17.65 11.72
CA ARG A 39 -14.99 16.62 11.24
C ARG A 39 -14.24 15.47 10.60
N ASP A 40 -14.80 14.27 10.66
CA ASP A 40 -14.31 13.13 9.89
C ASP A 40 -14.47 13.41 8.39
N VAL A 41 -13.57 12.87 7.57
CA VAL A 41 -13.56 13.08 6.11
C VAL A 41 -13.33 11.75 5.39
N LEU A 42 -14.16 11.45 4.41
CA LEU A 42 -13.95 10.37 3.45
C LEU A 42 -13.59 10.97 2.08
N GLY A 43 -12.29 11.05 1.79
CA GLY A 43 -11.74 11.63 0.57
C GLY A 43 -11.47 10.58 -0.52
N ILE A 44 -12.36 10.49 -1.50
CA ILE A 44 -12.25 9.59 -2.64
C ILE A 44 -11.68 10.37 -3.83
N ALA A 45 -10.42 10.10 -4.17
CA ALA A 45 -9.76 10.70 -5.33
C ALA A 45 -8.59 9.83 -5.82
N GLN A 46 -8.35 9.84 -7.13
CA GLN A 46 -7.25 9.12 -7.78
C GLN A 46 -5.86 9.50 -7.22
N THR A 47 -4.84 8.69 -7.49
CA THR A 47 -3.44 8.98 -7.13
C THR A 47 -2.96 10.26 -7.84
N GLY A 48 -2.09 11.06 -7.20
CA GLY A 48 -1.56 12.30 -7.76
C GLY A 48 -2.48 13.52 -7.68
N THR A 49 -3.76 13.35 -7.28
CA THR A 49 -4.72 14.45 -7.09
C THR A 49 -4.40 15.38 -5.91
N GLY A 50 -3.36 15.09 -5.12
CA GLY A 50 -2.95 15.92 -3.97
C GLY A 50 -3.55 15.52 -2.62
N LYS A 51 -4.10 14.30 -2.48
CA LYS A 51 -4.68 13.74 -1.22
C LYS A 51 -3.78 13.96 0.00
N THR A 52 -2.50 13.64 -0.10
CA THR A 52 -1.52 13.77 1.00
C THR A 52 -1.47 15.19 1.55
N ALA A 53 -1.37 16.20 0.69
CA ALA A 53 -1.40 17.60 1.14
C ALA A 53 -2.77 18.03 1.69
N ALA A 54 -3.87 17.39 1.27
CA ALA A 54 -5.21 17.63 1.80
C ALA A 54 -5.38 17.21 3.27
N PHE A 55 -4.51 16.34 3.82
CA PHE A 55 -4.43 16.11 5.27
C PHE A 55 -3.18 16.72 5.94
N VAL A 56 -2.02 16.74 5.28
CA VAL A 56 -0.79 17.30 5.87
C VAL A 56 -0.94 18.80 6.19
N LEU A 57 -1.45 19.62 5.27
CA LEU A 57 -1.59 21.07 5.46
C LEU A 57 -2.52 21.46 6.63
N PRO A 58 -3.74 20.91 6.76
CA PRO A 58 -4.57 21.19 7.93
C PRO A 58 -4.04 20.54 9.21
N MET A 59 -3.38 19.37 9.14
CA MET A 59 -2.75 18.77 10.31
C MET A 59 -1.62 19.64 10.87
N LEU A 60 -0.76 20.20 10.02
CA LEU A 60 0.26 21.19 10.42
C LEU A 60 -0.38 22.40 11.13
N THR A 61 -1.50 22.91 10.62
CA THR A 61 -2.25 24.03 11.24
C THR A 61 -2.84 23.63 12.61
N ILE A 62 -3.37 22.40 12.74
CA ILE A 62 -3.95 21.87 13.98
C ILE A 62 -2.87 21.66 15.05
N LEU A 63 -1.69 21.17 14.68
CA LEU A 63 -0.66 20.75 15.62
C LEU A 63 0.20 21.90 16.19
N GLU A 64 0.11 23.12 15.65
CA GLU A 64 0.77 24.32 16.21
C GLU A 64 0.45 24.57 17.69
N LYS A 65 -0.71 24.08 18.16
CA LYS A 65 -1.15 24.12 19.56
C LYS A 65 -0.91 22.74 20.18
N GLY A 66 -0.38 22.70 21.40
CA GLY A 66 -0.14 21.45 22.16
C GLY A 66 1.34 21.10 22.30
N ARG A 67 1.63 19.86 22.73
CA ARG A 67 3.00 19.31 22.82
C ARG A 67 3.00 17.79 22.72
N ALA A 68 4.00 17.24 22.04
CA ALA A 68 4.33 15.81 22.07
C ALA A 68 4.49 15.26 23.50
N ARG A 69 4.31 13.94 23.64
CA ARG A 69 4.56 13.19 24.88
C ARG A 69 5.37 11.93 24.55
N ALA A 70 6.27 11.53 25.43
CA ALA A 70 7.08 10.33 25.25
C ALA A 70 6.17 9.09 25.06
N ARG A 71 6.44 8.31 24.01
CA ARG A 71 5.69 7.09 23.59
C ARG A 71 4.18 7.28 23.35
N MET A 72 3.69 8.51 23.30
CA MET A 72 2.26 8.83 23.19
C MET A 72 2.05 9.91 22.12
N PRO A 73 1.92 9.51 20.83
CA PRO A 73 1.78 10.43 19.71
C PRO A 73 0.43 11.14 19.71
N ARG A 74 0.38 12.32 19.08
CA ARG A 74 -0.85 13.11 18.92
C ARG A 74 -1.62 12.76 17.65
N THR A 75 -0.91 12.45 16.57
CA THR A 75 -1.53 11.96 15.33
C THR A 75 -0.90 10.65 14.88
N LEU A 76 -1.70 9.86 14.18
CA LEU A 76 -1.30 8.61 13.58
C LEU A 76 -1.72 8.62 12.10
N ILE A 77 -0.79 8.29 11.21
CA ILE A 77 -1.00 8.15 9.78
C ILE A 77 -0.64 6.72 9.39
N LEU A 78 -1.61 5.98 8.84
CA LEU A 78 -1.42 4.62 8.34
C LEU A 78 -1.16 4.66 6.84
N GLU A 79 -0.05 4.05 6.44
CA GLU A 79 0.43 3.99 5.05
C GLU A 79 0.67 2.54 4.62
N PRO A 80 0.27 2.12 3.41
CA PRO A 80 0.45 0.74 2.95
C PRO A 80 1.92 0.33 2.82
N THR A 81 2.81 1.25 2.44
CA THR A 81 4.23 0.93 2.18
C THR A 81 5.19 1.75 3.03
N ARG A 82 6.41 1.23 3.19
CA ARG A 82 7.48 1.84 3.99
C ARG A 82 7.95 3.15 3.34
N GLU A 83 7.86 3.21 2.02
CA GLU A 83 8.26 4.33 1.19
C GLU A 83 7.19 5.42 1.12
N LEU A 84 5.89 5.07 1.09
CA LEU A 84 4.80 6.05 1.30
C LEU A 84 4.97 6.78 2.63
N ALA A 85 5.22 6.03 3.70
CA ALA A 85 5.48 6.62 5.01
C ALA A 85 6.65 7.62 4.97
N ALA A 86 7.73 7.32 4.23
CA ALA A 86 8.83 8.24 4.01
C ALA A 86 8.40 9.48 3.21
N GLN A 87 7.64 9.33 2.12
CA GLN A 87 7.13 10.45 1.33
C GLN A 87 6.17 11.36 2.10
N VAL A 88 5.30 10.81 2.94
CA VAL A 88 4.45 11.62 3.81
C VAL A 88 5.30 12.41 4.80
N LYS A 89 6.38 11.83 5.35
CA LYS A 89 7.36 12.59 6.15
C LYS A 89 8.05 13.69 5.35
N GLU A 90 8.48 13.43 4.11
CA GLU A 90 9.07 14.45 3.24
C GLU A 90 8.10 15.63 3.00
N ASN A 91 6.79 15.37 2.93
CA ASN A 91 5.77 16.43 2.87
C ASN A 91 5.67 17.20 4.21
N PHE A 92 5.80 16.56 5.38
CA PHE A 92 5.92 17.28 6.66
C PHE A 92 7.20 18.12 6.75
N ASP A 93 8.33 17.61 6.26
CA ASP A 93 9.60 18.35 6.23
C ASP A 93 9.51 19.56 5.29
N ARG A 94 8.78 19.43 4.17
CA ARG A 94 8.60 20.46 3.14
C ARG A 94 7.59 21.55 3.53
N TYR A 95 6.45 21.20 4.10
CA TYR A 95 5.39 22.16 4.46
C TYR A 95 5.43 22.61 5.93
N GLY A 96 6.11 21.87 6.80
CA GLY A 96 6.26 22.19 8.23
C GLY A 96 7.39 23.19 8.56
N VAL A 97 7.97 23.85 7.55
CA VAL A 97 9.04 24.84 7.74
C VAL A 97 8.57 25.95 8.68
N GLY A 98 9.37 26.24 9.72
CA GLY A 98 9.01 27.20 10.77
C GLY A 98 8.09 26.65 11.88
N GLN A 99 7.67 25.39 11.82
CA GLN A 99 7.02 24.67 12.92
C GLN A 99 8.03 23.80 13.69
N LYS A 100 7.71 23.46 14.95
CA LYS A 100 8.55 22.63 15.84
C LYS A 100 7.85 21.31 16.17
N LEU A 101 7.51 20.54 15.14
CA LEU A 101 6.82 19.25 15.28
C LEU A 101 7.79 18.08 15.19
N ASN A 102 7.58 17.07 16.03
CA ASN A 102 8.37 15.84 16.02
C ASN A 102 7.67 14.79 15.14
N VAL A 103 8.26 14.46 13.99
CA VAL A 103 7.72 13.48 13.03
C VAL A 103 8.54 12.19 13.06
N ALA A 104 7.89 11.04 13.25
CA ALA A 104 8.55 9.75 13.34
C ALA A 104 7.95 8.70 12.39
N LEU A 105 8.80 7.82 11.87
CA LEU A 105 8.43 6.67 11.05
C LEU A 105 8.47 5.39 11.88
N LEU A 106 7.39 4.60 11.88
CA LEU A 106 7.38 3.21 12.33
C LEU A 106 7.16 2.29 11.14
N ILE A 107 8.27 1.83 10.57
CA ILE A 107 8.31 0.95 9.42
C ILE A 107 9.10 -0.32 9.77
N GLY A 108 8.71 -1.46 9.19
CA GLY A 108 9.46 -2.71 9.31
C GLY A 108 10.90 -2.55 8.80
N GLY A 109 11.73 -3.59 8.91
CA GLY A 109 13.08 -3.63 8.31
C GLY A 109 14.00 -2.44 8.66
N VAL A 110 13.81 -1.86 9.84
CA VAL A 110 14.64 -0.83 10.50
C VAL A 110 14.71 -1.28 11.98
N SER A 111 15.78 -0.94 12.71
CA SER A 111 15.94 -1.41 14.09
C SER A 111 14.78 -0.93 14.98
N PHE A 112 14.46 -1.73 16.01
CA PHE A 112 13.53 -1.32 17.06
C PHE A 112 14.11 -0.17 17.89
N GLY A 113 15.41 -0.23 18.25
CA GLY A 113 16.08 0.77 19.08
C GLY A 113 16.02 2.19 18.51
N ASP A 114 16.25 2.37 17.21
CA ASP A 114 16.17 3.68 16.54
C ASP A 114 14.74 4.25 16.53
N GLN A 115 13.73 3.37 16.51
CA GLN A 115 12.32 3.73 16.54
C GLN A 115 11.89 4.06 17.98
N ASP A 116 12.26 3.23 18.96
CA ASP A 116 12.00 3.46 20.38
C ASP A 116 12.71 4.72 20.91
N ALA A 117 13.92 5.03 20.42
CA ALA A 117 14.63 6.27 20.74
C ALA A 117 13.89 7.52 20.21
N LYS A 118 13.28 7.44 19.02
CA LYS A 118 12.42 8.52 18.49
C LYS A 118 11.13 8.64 19.29
N LEU A 119 10.45 7.53 19.58
CA LEU A 119 9.23 7.52 20.40
C LEU A 119 9.47 8.11 21.80
N THR A 120 10.62 7.81 22.43
CA THR A 120 10.96 8.27 23.78
C THR A 120 11.20 9.78 23.87
N ARG A 121 11.65 10.43 22.79
CA ARG A 121 11.77 11.91 22.72
C ARG A 121 10.42 12.63 22.69
N GLY A 122 9.34 11.90 22.40
CA GLY A 122 8.03 12.44 22.10
C GLY A 122 7.84 12.68 20.61
N VAL A 123 6.63 12.38 20.15
CA VAL A 123 6.23 12.49 18.74
C VAL A 123 4.92 13.28 18.66
N ASP A 124 4.83 14.21 17.73
CA ASP A 124 3.58 14.89 17.38
C ASP A 124 2.87 14.11 16.27
N VAL A 125 3.62 13.73 15.21
CA VAL A 125 3.12 13.00 14.04
C VAL A 125 3.80 11.65 13.91
N LEU A 126 3.04 10.56 14.04
CA LEU A 126 3.51 9.20 13.84
C LEU A 126 2.99 8.66 12.50
N ILE A 127 3.91 8.28 11.61
CA ILE A 127 3.57 7.70 10.30
C ILE A 127 4.04 6.24 10.30
N ALA A 128 3.15 5.29 9.98
CA ALA A 128 3.43 3.88 10.21
C ALA A 128 2.81 2.93 9.18
N THR A 129 3.52 1.84 8.90
CA THR A 129 2.94 0.65 8.25
C THR A 129 2.19 -0.20 9.30
N PRO A 130 0.94 -0.68 9.05
CA PRO A 130 0.08 -1.29 10.06
C PRO A 130 0.74 -2.34 10.98
N GLY A 131 1.34 -3.40 10.42
CA GLY A 131 1.98 -4.45 11.21
C GLY A 131 3.10 -3.95 12.13
N ARG A 132 3.89 -2.95 11.72
CA ARG A 132 4.94 -2.36 12.57
C ARG A 132 4.39 -1.50 13.71
N LEU A 133 3.25 -0.85 13.49
CA LEU A 133 2.58 -0.13 14.56
C LEU A 133 2.12 -1.11 15.65
N LEU A 134 1.57 -2.24 15.23
CA LEU A 134 1.15 -3.33 16.12
C LEU A 134 2.35 -3.93 16.87
N ASP A 135 3.47 -4.24 16.20
CA ASP A 135 4.74 -4.68 16.85
C ASP A 135 5.12 -3.78 18.06
N HIS A 136 5.18 -2.46 17.86
CA HIS A 136 5.59 -1.53 18.91
C HIS A 136 4.53 -1.37 20.01
N THR A 137 3.24 -1.53 19.67
CA THR A 137 2.13 -1.44 20.64
C THR A 137 2.05 -2.69 21.52
N GLU A 138 2.17 -3.88 20.94
CA GLU A 138 2.20 -5.17 21.67
C GLU A 138 3.38 -5.27 22.64
N ARG A 139 4.53 -4.70 22.27
CA ARG A 139 5.73 -4.62 23.12
C ARG A 139 5.62 -3.58 24.26
N GLY A 140 4.50 -2.88 24.38
CA GLY A 140 4.31 -1.77 25.34
C GLY A 140 5.18 -0.55 25.04
N GLY A 141 5.82 -0.48 23.87
CA GLY A 141 6.69 0.63 23.47
C GLY A 141 5.94 1.89 23.01
N LEU A 142 4.64 1.76 22.74
CA LEU A 142 3.80 2.80 22.15
C LEU A 142 2.39 2.80 22.77
N LEU A 143 1.86 3.99 23.08
CA LEU A 143 0.53 4.20 23.64
C LEU A 143 -0.33 5.03 22.68
N LEU A 144 -1.24 4.38 21.96
CA LEU A 144 -2.13 5.02 20.98
C LEU A 144 -3.26 5.86 21.62
N THR A 145 -3.41 5.81 22.95
CA THR A 145 -4.44 6.54 23.70
C THR A 145 -4.29 8.07 23.70
N GLY A 146 -3.16 8.61 23.24
CA GLY A 146 -2.95 10.05 23.08
C GLY A 146 -3.36 10.63 21.72
N VAL A 147 -3.77 9.78 20.76
CA VAL A 147 -4.02 10.20 19.38
C VAL A 147 -5.37 10.91 19.25
N GLU A 148 -5.31 12.18 18.85
CA GLU A 148 -6.46 13.07 18.59
C GLU A 148 -6.89 13.07 17.11
N LEU A 149 -6.04 12.61 16.19
CA LEU A 149 -6.31 12.57 14.75
C LEU A 149 -5.67 11.32 14.13
N LEU A 150 -6.50 10.46 13.53
CA LEU A 150 -6.10 9.28 12.75
C LEU A 150 -6.27 9.56 11.24
N VAL A 151 -5.27 9.24 10.44
CA VAL A 151 -5.33 9.22 8.98
C VAL A 151 -5.10 7.80 8.46
N ILE A 152 -5.86 7.42 7.44
CA ILE A 152 -5.71 6.18 6.69
C ILE A 152 -5.64 6.59 5.21
N ASP A 153 -4.45 6.66 4.60
CA ASP A 153 -4.31 6.96 3.15
C ASP A 153 -4.08 5.69 2.34
N GLU A 154 -4.46 5.73 1.07
CA GLU A 154 -4.47 4.61 0.12
C GLU A 154 -5.02 3.31 0.74
N ALA A 155 -6.15 3.42 1.46
CA ALA A 155 -6.76 2.32 2.19
C ALA A 155 -7.12 1.12 1.30
N ASP A 156 -7.48 1.36 0.04
CA ASP A 156 -7.68 0.33 -0.98
C ASP A 156 -6.41 -0.49 -1.27
N ARG A 157 -5.23 0.13 -1.27
CA ARG A 157 -3.97 -0.62 -1.35
C ARG A 157 -3.66 -1.40 -0.09
N MET A 158 -4.12 -0.94 1.07
CA MET A 158 -4.05 -1.73 2.31
C MET A 158 -5.02 -2.93 2.30
N LEU A 159 -6.13 -2.87 1.55
CA LEU A 159 -6.95 -4.06 1.23
C LEU A 159 -6.17 -5.04 0.35
N ASP A 160 -5.58 -4.59 -0.76
CA ASP A 160 -4.78 -5.45 -1.66
C ASP A 160 -3.63 -6.18 -0.94
N MET A 161 -3.02 -5.51 0.05
CA MET A 161 -1.93 -6.03 0.87
C MET A 161 -2.40 -6.89 2.05
N GLY A 162 -3.72 -7.03 2.27
CA GLY A 162 -4.30 -7.84 3.33
C GLY A 162 -4.28 -7.21 4.72
N PHE A 163 -3.98 -5.92 4.86
CA PHE A 163 -3.87 -5.23 6.16
C PHE A 163 -5.22 -4.82 6.79
N ILE A 164 -6.37 -5.21 6.22
CA ILE A 164 -7.68 -4.86 6.81
C ILE A 164 -7.83 -5.33 8.27
N PRO A 165 -7.46 -6.58 8.67
CA PRO A 165 -7.52 -6.98 10.07
C PRO A 165 -6.64 -6.13 10.98
N ASP A 166 -5.49 -5.68 10.49
CA ASP A 166 -4.58 -4.79 11.23
C ASP A 166 -5.19 -3.39 11.38
N ILE A 167 -5.79 -2.82 10.33
CA ILE A 167 -6.51 -1.54 10.40
C ILE A 167 -7.68 -1.63 11.38
N GLU A 168 -8.52 -2.68 11.28
CA GLU A 168 -9.64 -2.88 12.21
C GLU A 168 -9.17 -3.02 13.66
N ARG A 169 -7.96 -3.56 13.89
CA ARG A 169 -7.34 -3.67 15.21
C ARG A 169 -6.79 -2.33 15.71
N ILE A 170 -6.08 -1.60 14.86
CA ILE A 170 -5.52 -0.26 15.18
C ILE A 170 -6.66 0.72 15.52
N CYS A 171 -7.72 0.75 14.72
CA CYS A 171 -8.89 1.60 14.94
C CYS A 171 -9.62 1.34 16.28
N LYS A 172 -9.40 0.18 16.92
CA LYS A 172 -9.91 -0.20 18.25
C LYS A 172 -8.93 0.13 19.40
N LEU A 173 -7.65 0.34 19.09
CA LEU A 173 -6.59 0.73 20.06
C LEU A 173 -6.46 2.27 20.20
N VAL A 174 -6.91 3.01 19.19
CA VAL A 174 -6.96 4.48 19.16
C VAL A 174 -8.31 4.96 19.77
N PRO A 175 -8.37 6.06 20.54
CA PRO A 175 -9.61 6.58 21.13
C PRO A 175 -10.76 6.77 20.13
N PHE A 176 -12.00 6.62 20.60
CA PHE A 176 -13.21 6.85 19.78
C PHE A 176 -13.52 8.35 19.59
N THR A 177 -12.96 9.22 20.43
CA THR A 177 -13.12 10.69 20.40
C THR A 177 -12.14 11.39 19.45
N ARG A 178 -11.33 10.62 18.71
CA ARG A 178 -10.45 11.13 17.65
C ARG A 178 -11.26 11.71 16.49
N GLN A 179 -10.62 12.57 15.71
CA GLN A 179 -10.98 12.79 14.32
C GLN A 179 -10.38 11.67 13.45
N THR A 180 -11.13 11.14 12.48
CA THR A 180 -10.66 10.14 11.52
C THR A 180 -10.77 10.66 10.08
N LEU A 181 -9.64 10.66 9.36
CA LEU A 181 -9.57 11.00 7.95
C LEU A 181 -9.26 9.75 7.14
N PHE A 182 -10.04 9.48 6.10
CA PHE A 182 -9.95 8.26 5.31
C PHE A 182 -9.81 8.64 3.84
N PHE A 183 -8.70 8.25 3.22
CA PHE A 183 -8.36 8.57 1.84
C PHE A 183 -8.12 7.30 1.02
N THR A 184 -8.71 7.28 -0.18
CA THR A 184 -8.73 6.10 -1.05
C THR A 184 -8.90 6.54 -2.51
N ALA A 185 -8.57 5.68 -3.48
CA ALA A 185 -8.94 5.90 -4.88
C ALA A 185 -10.25 5.17 -5.25
N THR A 186 -10.55 4.07 -4.58
CA THR A 186 -11.69 3.18 -4.85
C THR A 186 -12.52 2.87 -3.59
N MET A 187 -13.73 2.35 -3.78
CA MET A 187 -14.67 1.99 -2.69
C MET A 187 -15.27 0.57 -2.86
N PRO A 188 -14.44 -0.49 -2.83
CA PRO A 188 -14.94 -1.88 -2.78
C PRO A 188 -15.72 -2.14 -1.46
N PRO A 189 -16.52 -3.22 -1.39
CA PRO A 189 -17.38 -3.52 -0.24
C PRO A 189 -16.65 -3.57 1.10
N GLU A 190 -15.42 -4.08 1.11
CA GLU A 190 -14.55 -4.20 2.29
C GLU A 190 -14.14 -2.83 2.81
N ILE A 191 -13.75 -1.90 1.92
CA ILE A 191 -13.43 -0.52 2.30
C ILE A 191 -14.67 0.21 2.82
N ARG A 192 -15.83 0.02 2.17
CA ARG A 192 -17.11 0.57 2.65
C ARG A 192 -17.44 0.10 4.07
N ARG A 193 -17.32 -1.20 4.35
CA ARG A 193 -17.50 -1.74 5.72
C ARG A 193 -16.61 -1.03 6.74
N ILE A 194 -15.37 -0.73 6.40
CA ILE A 194 -14.42 -0.06 7.32
C ILE A 194 -14.80 1.41 7.51
N THR A 195 -15.17 2.14 6.44
CA THR A 195 -15.61 3.53 6.55
C THR A 195 -16.87 3.64 7.40
N ASP A 196 -17.83 2.74 7.18
CA ASP A 196 -19.13 2.74 7.87
C ASP A 196 -19.00 2.30 9.35
N ALA A 197 -17.93 1.60 9.71
CA ALA A 197 -17.66 1.13 11.09
C ALA A 197 -16.75 2.06 11.93
N PHE A 198 -15.95 2.93 11.29
CA PHE A 198 -14.92 3.73 11.99
C PHE A 198 -14.93 5.23 11.70
N LEU A 199 -15.82 5.73 10.84
CA LEU A 199 -16.06 7.17 10.64
C LEU A 199 -17.40 7.59 11.27
N HIS A 200 -17.43 8.73 11.95
CA HIS A 200 -18.64 9.24 12.59
C HIS A 200 -19.20 10.45 11.84
N ASN A 201 -20.26 10.24 11.05
CA ASN A 201 -20.89 11.24 10.18
C ASN A 201 -19.86 12.00 9.29
N PRO A 202 -19.04 11.28 8.52
CA PRO A 202 -17.96 11.90 7.75
C PRO A 202 -18.48 12.81 6.65
N GLN A 203 -17.77 13.91 6.41
CA GLN A 203 -17.91 14.61 5.14
C GLN A 203 -17.34 13.72 4.02
N LYS A 204 -18.20 13.19 3.17
CA LYS A 204 -17.77 12.60 1.89
C LYS A 204 -17.29 13.73 0.96
N VAL A 205 -16.11 13.54 0.38
CA VAL A 205 -15.52 14.40 -0.66
C VAL A 205 -15.08 13.50 -1.80
N GLU A 206 -15.65 13.66 -2.99
CA GLU A 206 -15.46 12.75 -4.11
C GLU A 206 -15.06 13.54 -5.35
N VAL A 207 -13.83 13.32 -5.82
CA VAL A 207 -13.15 14.20 -6.79
C VAL A 207 -12.60 13.35 -7.94
N SER A 208 -13.49 12.65 -8.63
CA SER A 208 -13.15 11.80 -9.79
C SER A 208 -14.37 11.55 -10.67
N LYS A 209 -14.19 11.65 -11.99
CA LYS A 209 -14.94 10.81 -12.94
C LYS A 209 -14.31 9.40 -12.96
N PRO A 210 -14.94 8.37 -13.56
CA PRO A 210 -14.36 7.03 -13.66
C PRO A 210 -12.93 7.01 -14.22
N ALA A 211 -12.22 5.90 -14.01
CA ALA A 211 -10.78 5.76 -14.27
C ALA A 211 -10.41 5.80 -15.77
N THR A 212 -10.49 6.98 -16.38
CA THR A 212 -10.01 7.25 -17.74
C THR A 212 -8.48 7.20 -17.80
N THR A 213 -7.96 6.41 -18.73
CA THR A 213 -6.53 6.39 -19.04
C THR A 213 -6.10 7.72 -19.63
N ALA A 214 -4.87 8.18 -19.32
CA ALA A 214 -4.34 9.39 -19.94
C ALA A 214 -4.29 9.24 -21.47
N ILE A 215 -4.86 10.21 -22.18
CA ILE A 215 -5.00 10.21 -23.66
C ILE A 215 -3.62 10.10 -24.35
N THR A 216 -2.58 10.60 -23.69
CA THR A 216 -1.17 10.55 -24.09
C THR A 216 -0.51 9.16 -23.99
N VAL A 217 -1.19 8.14 -23.46
CA VAL A 217 -0.62 6.79 -23.27
C VAL A 217 -1.17 5.83 -24.32
N THR A 218 -0.33 5.51 -25.31
CA THR A 218 -0.55 4.45 -26.29
C THR A 218 -0.60 3.10 -25.57
N GLN A 219 -1.71 2.38 -25.71
CA GLN A 219 -1.95 1.10 -25.03
C GLN A 219 -2.03 -0.03 -26.04
N LEU A 220 -1.30 -1.12 -25.79
CA LEU A 220 -1.12 -2.23 -26.74
C LEU A 220 -1.18 -3.58 -26.02
N GLN A 221 -1.79 -4.58 -26.66
CA GLN A 221 -1.71 -5.99 -26.29
C GLN A 221 -0.74 -6.71 -27.24
N VAL A 222 0.05 -7.64 -26.71
CA VAL A 222 0.90 -8.54 -27.51
C VAL A 222 0.63 -9.98 -27.05
N PRO A 223 0.19 -10.89 -27.94
CA PRO A 223 -0.12 -12.25 -27.57
C PRO A 223 1.16 -13.02 -27.22
N SER A 224 1.02 -13.95 -26.27
CA SER A 224 2.07 -14.88 -25.85
C SER A 224 1.50 -16.29 -25.73
N GLY A 225 2.35 -17.30 -25.90
CA GLY A 225 1.95 -18.69 -25.74
C GLY A 225 1.68 -19.07 -24.28
N ARG A 226 1.27 -20.32 -24.06
CA ARG A 226 0.86 -20.83 -22.74
C ARG A 226 2.01 -20.99 -21.74
N GLU A 227 3.26 -21.01 -22.20
CA GLU A 227 4.40 -21.27 -21.32
C GLU A 227 5.10 -20.00 -20.83
N ALA A 228 5.47 -20.01 -19.54
CA ALA A 228 6.17 -18.90 -18.90
C ALA A 228 7.53 -18.56 -19.55
N HIS A 229 8.12 -19.46 -20.36
CA HIS A 229 9.32 -19.14 -21.13
C HIS A 229 9.01 -18.19 -22.29
N GLN A 230 8.00 -18.52 -23.09
CA GLN A 230 7.54 -17.77 -24.26
C GLN A 230 7.23 -16.31 -23.92
N LYS A 231 6.58 -16.07 -22.76
CA LYS A 231 6.31 -14.71 -22.24
C LYS A 231 7.58 -13.89 -22.04
N ARG A 232 8.69 -14.51 -21.62
CA ARG A 232 10.00 -13.85 -21.44
C ARG A 232 10.74 -13.63 -22.77
N ASP A 233 10.54 -14.50 -23.76
CA ASP A 233 11.04 -14.29 -25.12
C ASP A 233 10.34 -13.09 -25.79
N VAL A 234 9.01 -13.00 -25.67
CA VAL A 234 8.23 -11.83 -26.12
C VAL A 234 8.71 -10.55 -25.43
N LEU A 235 8.91 -10.56 -24.10
CA LEU A 235 9.45 -9.39 -23.39
C LEU A 235 10.84 -8.97 -23.91
N ARG A 236 11.76 -9.93 -24.12
CA ARG A 236 13.10 -9.63 -24.67
C ARG A 236 13.07 -9.07 -26.07
N ARG A 237 12.13 -9.52 -26.91
CA ARG A 237 11.90 -9.01 -28.26
C ARG A 237 11.41 -7.56 -28.18
N LEU A 238 10.34 -7.31 -27.44
CA LEU A 238 9.75 -5.98 -27.27
C LEU A 238 10.76 -4.96 -26.70
N LEU A 239 11.59 -5.35 -25.71
CA LEU A 239 12.64 -4.48 -25.16
C LEU A 239 13.80 -4.17 -26.13
N ARG A 240 13.88 -4.84 -27.29
CA ARG A 240 14.88 -4.58 -28.34
C ARG A 240 14.28 -3.87 -29.56
N GLU A 241 12.99 -4.06 -29.81
CA GLU A 241 12.23 -3.46 -30.93
C GLU A 241 11.54 -2.15 -30.53
N ALA A 242 11.43 -1.82 -29.25
CA ALA A 242 10.80 -0.60 -28.76
C ALA A 242 11.56 0.67 -29.20
N LYS A 243 10.90 1.44 -30.07
CA LYS A 243 11.31 2.81 -30.45
C LYS A 243 11.28 3.71 -29.22
N ASP A 244 12.23 4.66 -29.13
CA ASP A 244 12.31 5.68 -28.07
C ASP A 244 12.35 5.16 -26.60
N LEU A 245 12.78 3.91 -26.40
CA LEU A 245 12.95 3.30 -25.08
C LEU A 245 14.11 3.95 -24.29
N LYS A 246 13.79 4.95 -23.48
CA LYS A 246 14.75 5.64 -22.58
C LYS A 246 14.84 4.93 -21.23
N ASN A 247 13.69 4.60 -20.66
CA ASN A 247 13.54 3.89 -19.38
C ASN A 247 12.18 3.18 -19.30
N ALA A 248 12.11 2.08 -18.56
CA ALA A 248 10.87 1.30 -18.41
C ALA A 248 10.70 0.56 -17.07
N ILE A 249 9.44 0.35 -16.69
CA ILE A 249 9.04 -0.55 -15.61
C ILE A 249 8.41 -1.81 -16.21
N ILE A 250 8.84 -2.99 -15.76
CA ILE A 250 8.29 -4.29 -16.12
C ILE A 250 7.52 -4.83 -14.91
N PHE A 251 6.19 -4.88 -14.99
CA PHE A 251 5.32 -5.33 -13.90
C PHE A 251 5.02 -6.83 -13.97
N CYS A 252 5.26 -7.54 -12.86
CA CYS A 252 4.88 -8.95 -12.66
C CYS A 252 3.96 -9.09 -11.44
N ASN A 253 2.97 -9.99 -11.49
CA ASN A 253 1.96 -10.11 -10.42
C ASN A 253 2.51 -10.72 -9.12
N ARG A 254 3.68 -11.39 -9.16
CA ARG A 254 4.26 -12.09 -8.00
C ARG A 254 5.76 -11.85 -7.86
N LYS A 255 6.24 -11.69 -6.63
CA LYS A 255 7.66 -11.50 -6.28
C LYS A 255 8.62 -12.56 -6.86
N ARG A 256 8.20 -13.83 -6.95
CA ARG A 256 9.01 -14.91 -7.57
C ARG A 256 9.23 -14.65 -9.07
N ASP A 257 8.22 -14.11 -9.75
CA ASP A 257 8.21 -13.94 -11.19
C ASP A 257 9.02 -12.68 -11.56
N VAL A 258 9.02 -11.64 -10.70
CA VAL A 258 10.00 -10.54 -10.72
C VAL A 258 11.44 -11.07 -10.70
N ALA A 259 11.78 -11.96 -9.75
CA ALA A 259 13.13 -12.51 -9.63
C ALA A 259 13.54 -13.40 -10.82
N ILE A 260 12.59 -14.11 -11.42
CA ILE A 260 12.81 -14.92 -12.64
C ILE A 260 13.03 -14.00 -13.86
N VAL A 261 12.19 -12.98 -14.05
CA VAL A 261 12.31 -12.03 -15.16
C VAL A 261 13.59 -11.19 -15.04
N HIS A 262 13.92 -10.71 -13.85
CA HIS A 262 15.16 -9.97 -13.57
C HIS A 262 16.42 -10.76 -13.96
N LYS A 263 16.59 -11.98 -13.40
CA LYS A 263 17.70 -12.88 -13.77
C LYS A 263 17.68 -13.24 -15.26
N SER A 264 16.49 -13.41 -15.84
CA SER A 264 16.34 -13.69 -17.27
C SER A 264 16.72 -12.50 -18.15
N LEU A 265 16.58 -11.25 -17.70
CA LEU A 265 17.01 -10.07 -18.44
C LEU A 265 18.51 -9.83 -18.28
N GLN A 266 19.05 -9.92 -17.06
CA GLN A 266 20.50 -9.84 -16.83
C GLN A 266 21.29 -10.85 -17.67
N LYS A 267 20.85 -12.11 -17.74
CA LYS A 267 21.48 -13.15 -18.57
C LYS A 267 21.53 -12.82 -20.07
N HIS A 268 20.65 -11.95 -20.57
CA HIS A 268 20.57 -11.57 -21.98
C HIS A 268 21.10 -10.15 -22.28
N GLY A 269 21.92 -9.60 -21.38
CA GLY A 269 22.68 -8.36 -21.60
C GLY A 269 21.96 -7.06 -21.24
N PHE A 270 20.79 -7.13 -20.60
CA PHE A 270 20.04 -5.93 -20.20
C PHE A 270 20.53 -5.37 -18.86
N SER A 271 20.81 -4.06 -18.78
CA SER A 271 20.99 -3.35 -17.51
C SER A 271 19.64 -3.18 -16.83
N VAL A 272 19.45 -3.80 -15.66
CA VAL A 272 18.12 -3.95 -15.06
C VAL A 272 18.15 -4.14 -13.53
N GLY A 273 17.30 -3.39 -12.84
CA GLY A 273 17.02 -3.53 -11.41
C GLY A 273 15.83 -4.45 -11.12
N ALA A 274 15.70 -4.88 -9.87
CA ALA A 274 14.54 -5.59 -9.34
C ALA A 274 13.90 -4.80 -8.19
N LEU A 275 12.60 -4.98 -7.97
CA LEU A 275 11.89 -4.38 -6.85
C LEU A 275 10.72 -5.27 -6.38
N HIS A 276 10.90 -5.94 -5.24
CA HIS A 276 9.88 -6.79 -4.63
C HIS A 276 9.89 -6.72 -3.09
N GLY A 277 8.87 -7.31 -2.45
CA GLY A 277 8.71 -7.29 -0.99
C GLY A 277 9.90 -7.89 -0.22
N ASP A 278 10.48 -8.98 -0.72
CA ASP A 278 11.56 -9.73 -0.04
C ASP A 278 12.96 -9.07 -0.16
N MET A 279 13.05 -7.81 -0.59
CA MET A 279 14.32 -7.08 -0.65
C MET A 279 14.53 -6.25 0.63
N ASP A 280 15.75 -6.25 1.15
CA ASP A 280 16.17 -5.32 2.19
C ASP A 280 15.98 -3.86 1.76
N GLN A 281 15.71 -2.98 2.71
CA GLN A 281 15.34 -1.59 2.40
C GLN A 281 16.48 -0.81 1.74
N SER A 282 17.71 -1.05 2.18
CA SER A 282 18.91 -0.50 1.55
C SER A 282 19.00 -0.88 0.07
N ALA A 283 18.71 -2.14 -0.26
CA ALA A 283 18.67 -2.61 -1.65
C ALA A 283 17.47 -2.02 -2.45
N ARG A 284 16.29 -1.90 -1.83
CA ARG A 284 15.11 -1.25 -2.45
C ARG A 284 15.39 0.22 -2.79
N THR A 285 15.88 0.98 -1.81
CA THR A 285 16.24 2.40 -1.98
C THR A 285 17.38 2.57 -2.97
N ALA A 286 18.45 1.77 -2.90
CA ALA A 286 19.54 1.83 -3.86
C ALA A 286 19.07 1.55 -5.30
N ALA A 287 18.28 0.51 -5.53
CA ALA A 287 17.75 0.19 -6.86
C ALA A 287 16.85 1.30 -7.42
N LEU A 288 16.06 1.95 -6.56
CA LEU A 288 15.23 3.10 -6.92
C LEU A 288 16.06 4.34 -7.24
N ASP A 289 17.08 4.65 -6.46
CA ASP A 289 17.92 5.82 -6.69
C ASP A 289 18.84 5.64 -7.91
N GLN A 290 19.29 4.42 -8.19
CA GLN A 290 19.96 4.06 -9.45
C GLN A 290 19.03 4.24 -10.66
N PHE A 291 17.76 3.82 -10.56
CA PHE A 291 16.75 4.04 -11.59
C PHE A 291 16.42 5.54 -11.77
N ARG A 292 16.34 6.31 -10.67
CA ARG A 292 16.10 7.77 -10.67
C ARG A 292 17.20 8.56 -11.39
N LYS A 293 18.45 8.12 -11.26
CA LYS A 293 19.60 8.74 -11.95
C LYS A 293 19.80 8.26 -13.38
N GLY A 294 19.04 7.26 -13.83
CA GLY A 294 19.23 6.62 -15.14
C GLY A 294 20.40 5.64 -15.21
N GLU A 295 21.04 5.29 -14.08
CA GLU A 295 22.09 4.26 -14.01
C GLU A 295 21.53 2.87 -14.37
N LEU A 296 20.25 2.64 -14.08
CA LEU A 296 19.47 1.48 -14.51
C LEU A 296 18.31 1.95 -15.43
N PRO A 297 18.29 1.61 -16.73
CA PRO A 297 17.20 1.98 -17.63
C PRO A 297 15.94 1.12 -17.43
N LEU A 298 16.07 -0.10 -16.88
CA LEU A 298 14.96 -1.03 -16.69
C LEU A 298 14.77 -1.40 -15.22
N LEU A 299 13.52 -1.52 -14.78
CA LEU A 299 13.15 -1.93 -13.43
C LEU A 299 12.05 -3.00 -13.47
N VAL A 300 12.36 -4.23 -13.06
CA VAL A 300 11.34 -5.28 -12.90
C VAL A 300 10.72 -5.16 -11.50
N ALA A 301 9.41 -4.96 -11.40
CA ALA A 301 8.74 -4.71 -10.14
C ALA A 301 7.47 -5.56 -9.95
N SER A 302 7.16 -5.87 -8.69
CA SER A 302 5.82 -6.34 -8.31
C SER A 302 4.94 -5.13 -7.95
N ASP A 303 3.64 -5.20 -8.23
CA ASP A 303 2.64 -4.18 -7.86
C ASP A 303 2.84 -3.57 -6.48
N VAL A 304 2.83 -4.41 -5.44
CA VAL A 304 2.98 -4.03 -4.03
C VAL A 304 4.28 -3.28 -3.74
N ALA A 305 5.32 -3.47 -4.57
CA ALA A 305 6.61 -2.84 -4.42
C ALA A 305 6.80 -1.59 -5.29
N ALA A 306 5.91 -1.31 -6.26
CA ALA A 306 5.93 -0.12 -7.11
C ALA A 306 4.73 0.82 -6.89
N ARG A 307 3.67 0.35 -6.21
CA ARG A 307 2.62 1.20 -5.62
C ARG A 307 3.23 2.09 -4.54
N GLY A 308 2.72 3.31 -4.44
CA GLY A 308 3.17 4.26 -3.43
C GLY A 308 4.59 4.81 -3.61
N LEU A 309 5.23 4.55 -4.75
CA LEU A 309 6.56 5.08 -5.05
C LEU A 309 6.49 6.26 -6.00
N ASP A 310 7.31 7.29 -5.71
CA ASP A 310 7.76 8.26 -6.70
C ASP A 310 8.95 7.66 -7.46
N ILE A 311 8.58 6.72 -8.32
CA ILE A 311 9.39 6.29 -9.46
C ILE A 311 9.26 7.44 -10.49
N PRO A 312 10.37 7.91 -11.09
CA PRO A 312 10.32 8.88 -12.18
C PRO A 312 9.33 8.45 -13.26
N GLU A 313 8.83 9.43 -14.00
CA GLU A 313 8.08 9.14 -15.21
C GLU A 313 8.94 8.33 -16.19
N VAL A 314 8.37 7.27 -16.74
CA VAL A 314 9.06 6.37 -17.66
C VAL A 314 8.54 6.49 -19.08
N SER A 315 9.38 6.26 -20.07
CA SER A 315 8.96 6.21 -21.49
C SER A 315 8.02 5.04 -21.77
N HIS A 316 8.23 3.91 -21.09
CA HIS A 316 7.55 2.65 -21.37
C HIS A 316 7.10 1.92 -20.10
N VAL A 317 5.95 1.25 -20.17
CA VAL A 317 5.44 0.32 -19.16
C VAL A 317 5.16 -1.02 -19.82
N PHE A 318 5.75 -2.09 -19.30
CA PHE A 318 5.49 -3.46 -19.74
C PHE A 318 4.72 -4.22 -18.66
N ASN A 319 3.45 -4.53 -18.91
CA ASN A 319 2.74 -5.53 -18.12
C ASN A 319 3.20 -6.93 -18.58
N PHE A 320 4.23 -7.47 -17.94
CA PHE A 320 4.67 -8.85 -18.19
C PHE A 320 3.59 -9.85 -17.76
N ASP A 321 2.93 -9.56 -16.64
CA ASP A 321 1.68 -10.21 -16.26
C ASP A 321 0.52 -9.22 -16.38
N VAL A 322 -0.62 -9.65 -16.91
CA VAL A 322 -1.86 -8.87 -16.87
C VAL A 322 -2.33 -8.81 -15.41
N PRO A 323 -2.67 -7.64 -14.86
CA PRO A 323 -3.07 -7.54 -13.45
C PRO A 323 -4.37 -8.29 -13.17
N HIS A 324 -4.55 -8.72 -11.92
CA HIS A 324 -5.75 -9.46 -11.51
C HIS A 324 -6.95 -8.54 -11.24
N HIS A 325 -6.71 -7.29 -10.84
CA HIS A 325 -7.73 -6.25 -10.68
C HIS A 325 -7.62 -5.24 -11.83
N SER A 326 -8.74 -4.65 -12.25
CA SER A 326 -8.79 -3.73 -13.38
C SER A 326 -8.10 -2.38 -13.10
N ASP A 327 -8.22 -1.90 -11.87
CA ASP A 327 -7.75 -0.57 -11.44
C ASP A 327 -6.21 -0.51 -11.35
N ASP A 328 -5.60 -1.65 -11.02
CA ASP A 328 -4.16 -1.90 -11.09
C ASP A 328 -3.58 -1.52 -12.46
N TYR A 329 -4.27 -1.86 -13.55
CA TYR A 329 -3.82 -1.54 -14.91
C TYR A 329 -3.64 -0.03 -15.09
N VAL A 330 -4.62 0.76 -14.65
CA VAL A 330 -4.57 2.23 -14.69
C VAL A 330 -3.43 2.76 -13.81
N HIS A 331 -3.21 2.18 -12.63
CA HIS A 331 -2.10 2.53 -11.74
C HIS A 331 -0.70 2.20 -12.28
N ARG A 332 -0.59 1.13 -13.08
CA ARG A 332 0.66 0.73 -13.76
C ARG A 332 0.95 1.58 -14.99
N ILE A 333 -0.02 1.75 -15.90
CA ILE A 333 0.20 2.56 -17.11
C ILE A 333 0.33 4.05 -16.77
N GLY A 334 -0.30 4.52 -15.69
CA GLY A 334 -0.11 5.87 -15.12
C GLY A 334 1.29 6.16 -14.55
N ARG A 335 2.30 5.34 -14.87
CA ARG A 335 3.73 5.60 -14.67
C ARG A 335 4.39 6.25 -15.89
N THR A 336 3.75 6.18 -17.06
CA THR A 336 4.18 6.84 -18.29
C THR A 336 3.19 7.93 -18.72
N GLY A 337 3.58 8.80 -19.66
CA GLY A 337 2.72 9.81 -20.29
C GLY A 337 2.13 10.87 -19.35
N ARG A 338 2.92 11.40 -18.39
CA ARG A 338 2.47 12.45 -17.47
C ARG A 338 2.91 13.83 -17.97
N ALA A 339 2.36 14.89 -17.37
CA ALA A 339 2.74 16.29 -17.64
C ALA A 339 2.76 16.69 -19.13
N GLY A 340 1.85 16.11 -19.94
CA GLY A 340 1.73 16.38 -21.38
C GLY A 340 2.69 15.60 -22.28
N ARG A 341 3.56 14.74 -21.73
CA ARG A 341 4.38 13.81 -22.52
C ARG A 341 3.56 12.62 -23.01
N THR A 342 3.97 12.07 -24.15
CA THR A 342 3.50 10.76 -24.63
C THR A 342 4.14 9.61 -23.85
N GLY A 343 3.50 8.44 -23.90
CA GLY A 343 3.96 7.24 -23.21
C GLY A 343 3.43 5.95 -23.83
N THR A 344 4.11 4.83 -23.61
CA THR A 344 3.74 3.55 -24.22
C THR A 344 3.55 2.45 -23.17
N ALA A 345 2.39 1.79 -23.20
CA ALA A 345 2.02 0.71 -22.29
C ALA A 345 1.70 -0.57 -23.05
N ILE A 346 2.59 -1.56 -22.96
CA ILE A 346 2.47 -2.85 -23.68
C ILE A 346 2.15 -3.96 -22.68
N SER A 347 1.12 -4.75 -22.96
CA SER A 347 0.67 -5.86 -22.11
C SER A 347 0.87 -7.19 -22.80
N ILE A 348 1.62 -8.09 -22.17
CA ILE A 348 1.90 -9.43 -22.71
C ILE A 348 0.81 -10.37 -22.21
N VAL A 349 -0.07 -10.79 -23.11
CA VAL A 349 -1.31 -11.52 -22.79
C VAL A 349 -1.12 -13.00 -23.07
N ALA A 350 -1.32 -13.85 -22.07
CA ALA A 350 -1.42 -15.30 -22.25
C ALA A 350 -2.91 -15.73 -22.37
N PRO A 351 -3.24 -16.91 -22.94
CA PRO A 351 -4.64 -17.33 -23.12
C PRO A 351 -5.48 -17.46 -21.83
N ALA A 352 -4.84 -17.49 -20.66
CA ALA A 352 -5.51 -17.47 -19.36
C ALA A 352 -5.87 -16.05 -18.87
N ASP A 353 -5.21 -15.02 -19.41
CA ASP A 353 -5.33 -13.62 -18.96
C ASP A 353 -6.60 -12.93 -19.52
N GLN A 354 -7.29 -13.55 -20.48
CA GLN A 354 -8.42 -12.95 -21.22
C GLN A 354 -9.54 -12.40 -20.33
N LYS A 355 -9.85 -13.07 -19.20
CA LYS A 355 -10.87 -12.59 -18.25
C LYS A 355 -10.45 -11.27 -17.58
N SER A 356 -9.16 -11.10 -17.29
CA SER A 356 -8.61 -9.85 -16.76
C SER A 356 -8.60 -8.76 -17.83
N VAL A 357 -8.22 -9.08 -19.07
CA VAL A 357 -8.26 -8.15 -20.21
C VAL A 357 -9.67 -7.56 -20.38
N THR A 358 -10.71 -8.39 -20.47
CA THR A 358 -12.09 -7.91 -20.63
C THR A 358 -12.58 -7.10 -19.41
N ALA A 359 -12.07 -7.36 -18.20
CA ALA A 359 -12.37 -6.53 -17.04
C ALA A 359 -11.67 -5.15 -17.11
N ILE A 360 -10.43 -5.10 -17.61
CA ILE A 360 -9.68 -3.86 -17.85
C ILE A 360 -10.36 -3.01 -18.92
N GLU A 361 -10.66 -3.58 -20.10
CA GLU A 361 -11.33 -2.88 -21.22
C GLU A 361 -12.68 -2.30 -20.79
N LYS A 362 -13.44 -3.05 -19.97
CA LYS A 362 -14.70 -2.57 -19.38
C LYS A 362 -14.50 -1.41 -18.40
N LEU A 363 -13.41 -1.36 -17.62
CA LEU A 363 -13.12 -0.26 -16.70
C LEU A 363 -12.73 1.01 -17.47
N ILE A 364 -11.85 0.88 -18.48
CA ILE A 364 -11.33 2.03 -19.24
C ILE A 364 -12.28 2.52 -20.33
N GLY A 365 -13.32 1.75 -20.66
CA GLY A 365 -14.36 2.10 -21.63
C GLY A 365 -13.98 1.93 -23.11
N GLN A 366 -12.85 1.27 -23.39
CA GLN A 366 -12.29 1.07 -24.72
C GLN A 366 -11.57 -0.28 -24.83
N SER A 367 -11.56 -0.87 -26.01
CA SER A 367 -10.70 -2.03 -26.30
C SER A 367 -9.25 -1.60 -26.49
N ILE A 368 -8.30 -2.46 -26.11
CA ILE A 368 -6.86 -2.19 -26.27
C ILE A 368 -6.36 -2.92 -27.53
N PRO A 369 -5.83 -2.21 -28.56
CA PRO A 369 -5.36 -2.83 -29.80
C PRO A 369 -4.33 -3.96 -29.59
N THR A 370 -4.51 -5.08 -30.30
CA THR A 370 -3.58 -6.20 -30.31
C THR A 370 -2.62 -6.11 -31.50
N ILE A 371 -1.31 -6.21 -31.25
CA ILE A 371 -0.31 -6.31 -32.32
C ILE A 371 -0.06 -7.78 -32.66
N GLU A 372 -0.39 -8.15 -33.90
CA GLU A 372 0.03 -9.41 -34.51
C GLU A 372 1.32 -9.19 -35.33
N GLY A 373 2.43 -9.79 -34.90
CA GLY A 373 3.71 -9.73 -35.62
C GLY A 373 4.74 -8.76 -35.03
N ASN A 374 5.42 -8.03 -35.93
CA ASN A 374 6.53 -7.12 -35.60
C ASN A 374 6.03 -5.73 -35.18
N TYR A 375 6.85 -5.02 -34.42
CA TYR A 375 6.48 -3.75 -33.78
C TYR A 375 6.54 -2.53 -34.72
N GLU A 376 5.54 -2.37 -35.58
CA GLU A 376 5.28 -1.12 -36.29
C GLU A 376 4.06 -0.40 -35.71
N VAL A 377 4.31 0.69 -34.99
CA VAL A 377 3.28 1.60 -34.47
C VAL A 377 2.73 2.41 -35.63
N GLN A 378 1.43 2.32 -35.89
CA GLN A 378 0.72 3.28 -36.75
C GLN A 378 0.67 4.63 -36.03
N GLU A 379 1.06 5.69 -36.74
CA GLU A 379 0.91 7.06 -36.24
C GLU A 379 -0.59 7.41 -36.12
N SER A 380 -0.98 8.00 -34.99
CA SER A 380 -2.36 8.39 -34.73
C SER A 380 -2.70 9.67 -35.50
N SER A 381 -3.07 9.54 -36.77
CA SER A 381 -3.57 10.64 -37.59
C SER A 381 -4.92 11.13 -37.09
N HIS A 382 -4.92 12.28 -36.41
CA HIS A 382 -6.11 13.10 -36.21
C HIS A 382 -6.11 14.27 -37.20
N ASP A 383 -7.32 14.74 -37.51
CA ASP A 383 -7.67 15.77 -38.49
C ASP A 383 -7.37 15.35 -39.96
N ASP A 384 -8.23 15.60 -40.94
CA ASP A 384 -9.11 16.77 -41.11
C ASP A 384 -10.55 16.40 -41.55
N GLU A 385 -11.43 17.40 -41.59
CA GLU A 385 -12.87 17.27 -41.82
C GLU A 385 -13.31 17.23 -43.31
N GLN A 386 -14.57 16.80 -43.51
CA GLN A 386 -15.48 17.18 -44.60
C GLN A 386 -14.99 17.09 -46.08
N ARG A 387 -15.55 16.12 -46.82
CA ARG A 387 -16.28 16.47 -48.06
C ARG A 387 -17.32 15.44 -48.49
N GLU A 388 -18.54 15.92 -48.76
CA GLU A 388 -19.61 15.12 -49.34
C GLU A 388 -19.36 14.79 -50.83
N ARG A 389 -19.89 13.65 -51.30
CA ARG A 389 -20.82 13.62 -52.45
C ARG A 389 -21.63 12.32 -52.53
N ARG A 390 -22.81 12.42 -53.16
CA ARG A 390 -23.89 11.40 -53.18
C ARG A 390 -23.84 10.46 -54.41
N PRO A 391 -24.61 9.35 -54.42
CA PRO A 391 -24.28 8.15 -55.22
C PRO A 391 -25.01 8.02 -56.57
N ARG A 392 -24.60 6.99 -57.33
CA ARG A 392 -25.39 6.21 -58.30
C ARG A 392 -25.10 4.72 -58.02
N ASP A 393 -26.04 3.78 -57.87
CA ASP A 393 -27.32 3.47 -58.52
C ASP A 393 -27.19 2.40 -59.65
N ALA A 394 -28.15 1.47 -59.67
CA ALA A 394 -28.36 0.37 -60.63
C ALA A 394 -27.22 -0.69 -60.75
N SER A 395 -27.42 -1.93 -61.26
CA SER A 395 -28.57 -2.87 -61.29
C SER A 395 -28.06 -4.24 -61.87
N ARG A 396 -28.74 -5.39 -61.93
CA ARG A 396 -30.08 -5.92 -61.55
C ARG A 396 -30.04 -7.46 -61.68
N ARG A 397 -30.82 -8.22 -60.87
CA ARG A 397 -31.25 -9.64 -61.11
C ARG A 397 -30.13 -10.73 -61.14
N SER A 398 -30.41 -12.04 -61.21
CA SER A 398 -31.41 -12.90 -60.50
C SER A 398 -31.24 -14.40 -60.87
N ARG A 399 -31.52 -15.33 -59.95
CA ARG A 399 -31.92 -16.75 -60.19
C ARG A 399 -30.86 -17.69 -60.86
N SER A 400 -30.90 -19.03 -60.75
CA SER A 400 -31.52 -19.94 -59.76
C SER A 400 -31.17 -21.43 -60.01
N LYS A 401 -31.00 -22.22 -58.93
CA LYS A 401 -31.05 -23.72 -58.90
C LYS A 401 -29.92 -24.43 -59.72
N THR A 402 -29.66 -25.75 -59.62
CA THR A 402 -30.39 -26.88 -58.99
C THR A 402 -29.46 -28.03 -58.57
N SER A 403 -29.79 -28.74 -57.48
CA SER A 403 -29.45 -30.17 -57.22
C SER A 403 -27.95 -30.56 -57.02
N ARG A 404 -27.59 -31.68 -56.36
CA ARG A 404 -28.41 -32.82 -55.90
C ARG A 404 -27.90 -33.50 -54.62
N GLU A 405 -28.80 -34.24 -54.00
CA GLU A 405 -28.71 -35.02 -52.75
C GLU A 405 -27.50 -35.98 -52.65
N ARG A 406 -26.97 -36.21 -51.42
CA ARG A 406 -27.20 -37.47 -50.70
C ARG A 406 -26.64 -37.51 -49.27
N GLU A 407 -27.55 -37.81 -48.35
CA GLU A 407 -27.36 -38.29 -46.96
C GLU A 407 -28.11 -39.65 -46.85
N PRO A 408 -28.17 -40.34 -45.69
CA PRO A 408 -27.26 -40.36 -44.55
C PRO A 408 -26.84 -41.82 -44.20
N ARG A 409 -26.16 -42.04 -43.06
CA ARG A 409 -26.45 -43.22 -42.22
C ARG A 409 -25.99 -43.03 -40.78
N GLU A 410 -26.88 -43.29 -39.82
CA GLU A 410 -26.61 -43.14 -38.40
C GLU A 410 -25.81 -44.33 -37.82
N ARG A 411 -25.21 -44.12 -36.64
CA ARG A 411 -25.29 -45.07 -35.53
C ARG A 411 -25.07 -44.38 -34.19
N GLU A 412 -25.87 -44.78 -33.21
CA GLU A 412 -26.06 -44.12 -31.91
C GLU A 412 -25.17 -44.71 -30.78
N PRO A 413 -25.23 -44.20 -29.52
CA PRO A 413 -24.03 -44.06 -28.69
C PRO A 413 -23.82 -45.18 -27.66
N ARG A 414 -22.73 -45.05 -26.89
CA ARG A 414 -22.58 -45.69 -25.57
C ARG A 414 -21.94 -44.75 -24.55
N GLU A 415 -22.66 -44.51 -23.46
CA GLU A 415 -22.19 -43.87 -22.25
C GLU A 415 -21.21 -44.77 -21.49
N ARG A 416 -20.30 -44.17 -20.71
CA ARG A 416 -19.79 -44.74 -19.45
C ARG A 416 -19.46 -43.62 -18.46
N GLU A 417 -19.92 -43.79 -17.23
CA GLU A 417 -19.70 -42.89 -16.09
C GLU A 417 -18.25 -42.92 -15.55
N PRO A 418 -17.82 -41.89 -14.80
CA PRO A 418 -16.48 -41.81 -14.23
C PRO A 418 -16.28 -42.78 -13.06
N ARG A 419 -15.00 -42.98 -12.69
CA ARG A 419 -14.62 -43.55 -11.39
C ARG A 419 -13.67 -42.61 -10.66
N GLU A 420 -14.01 -42.34 -9.41
CA GLU A 420 -13.23 -41.54 -8.47
C GLU A 420 -11.92 -42.24 -8.06
N ARG A 421 -11.01 -41.49 -7.44
CA ARG A 421 -9.81 -42.01 -6.79
C ARG A 421 -9.61 -41.34 -5.43
N GLU A 422 -9.87 -42.08 -4.37
CA GLU A 422 -9.51 -41.65 -3.01
C GLU A 422 -7.99 -41.79 -2.72
N PRO A 423 -7.45 -41.02 -1.76
CA PRO A 423 -6.04 -41.00 -1.41
C PRO A 423 -5.64 -42.06 -0.36
N ARG A 424 -4.33 -42.24 -0.15
CA ARG A 424 -3.78 -43.08 0.93
C ARG A 424 -3.76 -42.33 2.28
N PRO A 425 -3.99 -43.02 3.42
CA PRO A 425 -4.08 -42.39 4.75
C PRO A 425 -2.72 -42.22 5.48
N VAL A 426 -2.76 -41.48 6.58
CA VAL A 426 -1.66 -41.20 7.53
C VAL A 426 -1.81 -42.07 8.79
N ALA A 427 -0.81 -42.09 9.68
CA ALA A 427 -0.63 -43.09 10.74
C ALA A 427 -1.20 -42.76 12.13
N ALA A 428 -1.20 -43.80 12.99
CA ALA A 428 -0.98 -43.82 14.45
C ALA A 428 -2.15 -43.73 15.46
N SER A 429 -2.26 -44.82 16.25
CA SER A 429 -2.50 -44.88 17.72
C SER A 429 -3.94 -44.78 18.32
N PRO A 430 -4.35 -45.74 19.19
CA PRO A 430 -5.65 -45.73 19.88
C PRO A 430 -5.64 -45.69 21.45
N ARG A 431 -6.50 -44.82 22.01
CA ARG A 431 -7.38 -45.00 23.20
C ARG A 431 -6.79 -45.25 24.64
N PRO A 432 -7.62 -45.13 25.72
CA PRO A 432 -7.16 -44.63 27.03
C PRO A 432 -7.46 -45.51 28.27
N ALA A 433 -7.08 -45.02 29.47
CA ALA A 433 -7.59 -45.43 30.79
C ALA A 433 -7.56 -44.24 31.80
N ALA A 434 -8.18 -44.37 32.97
CA ALA A 434 -8.29 -43.30 33.99
C ALA A 434 -8.35 -43.81 35.44
N SER A 435 -7.89 -43.02 36.42
CA SER A 435 -8.25 -43.13 37.86
C SER A 435 -7.74 -41.96 38.72
N ALA A 436 -8.33 -41.81 39.92
CA ALA A 436 -7.95 -40.98 41.07
C ALA A 436 -8.44 -41.74 42.34
N PRO A 437 -8.49 -41.21 43.60
CA PRO A 437 -7.96 -39.96 44.21
C PRO A 437 -7.22 -40.20 45.57
N SER A 438 -6.86 -39.14 46.34
CA SER A 438 -7.20 -38.99 47.80
C SER A 438 -6.36 -37.97 48.64
N ARG A 439 -7.01 -37.42 49.67
CA ARG A 439 -6.70 -36.38 50.71
C ARG A 439 -6.10 -36.98 52.03
N PRO A 440 -5.95 -36.30 53.21
CA PRO A 440 -5.82 -34.86 53.64
C PRO A 440 -4.78 -34.58 54.82
N ALA A 441 -4.88 -33.38 55.45
CA ALA A 441 -4.55 -32.98 56.87
C ALA A 441 -3.12 -32.44 57.16
N ARG A 442 -2.89 -31.27 57.83
CA ARG A 442 -3.08 -30.82 59.25
C ARG A 442 -2.20 -31.59 60.26
N SER A 443 -1.55 -31.00 61.28
CA SER A 443 -1.38 -29.61 61.81
C SER A 443 0.00 -29.54 62.57
N GLU A 444 0.51 -28.53 63.32
CA GLU A 444 0.03 -27.66 64.43
C GLU A 444 1.00 -26.45 64.70
N GLN A 445 0.93 -25.84 65.91
CA GLN A 445 1.64 -24.65 66.46
C GLN A 445 1.76 -24.86 68.00
N PRO A 446 2.24 -23.94 68.89
CA PRO A 446 3.08 -22.72 68.79
C PRO A 446 4.13 -22.61 69.95
N ARG A 447 4.61 -21.38 70.28
CA ARG A 447 5.24 -20.91 71.57
C ARG A 447 6.69 -21.38 71.83
N HIS A 448 7.58 -20.70 72.57
CA HIS A 448 7.53 -19.50 73.46
C HIS A 448 8.98 -18.92 73.62
N GLU A 449 9.38 -17.86 74.35
CA GLU A 449 8.80 -16.86 75.32
C GLU A 449 9.56 -15.49 75.15
N GLN A 450 10.03 -14.84 76.24
CA GLN A 450 10.82 -13.58 76.35
C GLN A 450 11.68 -13.64 77.65
N PRO A 451 12.01 -12.58 78.45
CA PRO A 451 12.29 -11.13 78.21
C PRO A 451 13.56 -10.59 78.95
N ARG A 452 13.92 -9.30 78.72
CA ARG A 452 14.27 -8.21 79.70
C ARG A 452 15.20 -7.14 79.07
N ASN A 453 14.80 -5.86 79.01
CA ASN A 453 14.94 -4.76 80.01
C ASN A 453 16.29 -4.00 79.80
N GLU A 454 16.48 -2.67 79.97
CA GLU A 454 15.71 -1.68 80.75
C GLU A 454 15.93 -0.19 80.31
N SER A 455 14.84 0.57 80.14
CA SER A 455 14.69 2.04 80.38
C SER A 455 15.33 3.16 79.50
N ARG A 456 14.56 4.28 79.46
CA ARG A 456 14.93 5.73 79.27
C ARG A 456 15.39 6.29 77.91
N ARG A 457 14.44 7.00 77.26
CA ARG A 457 14.63 8.10 76.29
C ARG A 457 15.08 9.41 76.97
N PRO A 458 15.61 10.40 76.23
CA PRO A 458 14.77 11.53 75.80
C PRO A 458 14.56 11.60 74.26
N ARG A 459 13.81 12.62 73.79
CA ARG A 459 13.30 12.75 72.41
C ARG A 459 14.06 13.80 71.59
N ARG A 460 14.11 13.57 70.26
CA ARG A 460 13.90 14.50 69.12
C ARG A 460 14.86 14.17 67.96
N ASP A 461 14.47 14.18 66.68
CA ASP A 461 13.14 14.08 66.03
C ASP A 461 13.35 13.47 64.62
N HIS A 462 12.25 13.03 64.00
CA HIS A 462 11.99 12.66 62.59
C HIS A 462 12.93 13.23 61.49
N ASP A 463 13.22 12.56 60.36
CA ASP A 463 12.81 11.25 59.83
C ASP A 463 13.84 10.72 58.81
N ASN A 464 13.95 9.40 58.63
CA ASN A 464 14.66 8.80 57.48
C ASN A 464 14.31 7.29 57.29
N GLU A 465 13.13 6.98 56.74
CA GLU A 465 12.76 5.58 56.41
C GLU A 465 13.37 5.15 55.05
N PRO A 466 13.92 3.92 54.94
CA PRO A 466 14.36 3.37 53.66
C PRO A 466 13.16 2.93 52.81
N ALA A 467 13.20 3.23 51.51
CA ALA A 467 12.11 2.90 50.59
C ALA A 467 11.92 1.38 50.41
N ASP A 468 10.66 0.93 50.40
CA ASP A 468 10.34 -0.45 50.05
C ASP A 468 10.65 -0.73 48.57
N HIS A 469 11.18 -1.93 48.31
CA HIS A 469 11.58 -2.42 46.99
C HIS A 469 10.87 -3.75 46.63
N SER A 470 9.88 -4.17 47.41
CA SER A 470 9.10 -5.41 47.25
C SER A 470 8.38 -5.57 45.90
N HIS A 471 8.32 -4.53 45.07
CA HIS A 471 7.68 -4.52 43.76
C HIS A 471 8.66 -4.63 42.57
N LEU A 472 9.98 -4.70 42.80
CA LEU A 472 10.98 -4.75 41.73
C LEU A 472 11.25 -6.19 41.24
N PRO A 473 11.19 -6.47 39.92
CA PRO A 473 11.56 -7.76 39.36
C PRO A 473 13.00 -8.19 39.71
N ALA A 474 13.16 -9.43 40.18
CA ALA A 474 14.39 -9.93 40.81
C ALA A 474 15.68 -9.90 39.93
N PHE A 475 15.57 -9.65 38.62
CA PHE A 475 16.75 -9.46 37.76
C PHE A 475 17.42 -8.08 37.96
N LEU A 476 16.69 -7.08 38.44
CA LEU A 476 17.21 -5.73 38.74
C LEU A 476 18.01 -5.67 40.05
N LEU A 477 17.89 -6.69 40.91
CA LEU A 477 18.56 -6.77 42.22
C LEU A 477 19.92 -7.50 42.16
N ARG A 478 20.46 -7.77 40.97
CA ARG A 478 21.78 -8.39 40.81
C ARG A 478 22.90 -7.33 40.76
N PRO A 479 23.89 -7.37 41.66
CA PRO A 479 25.03 -6.45 41.58
C PRO A 479 25.87 -6.72 40.33
N VAL A 480 26.10 -5.68 39.53
CA VAL A 480 26.98 -5.74 38.36
C VAL A 480 28.42 -5.81 38.85
N ARG A 481 29.15 -6.88 38.50
CA ARG A 481 30.61 -6.93 38.70
C ARG A 481 31.27 -5.96 37.73
N ALA A 482 32.01 -4.99 38.26
CA ALA A 482 32.94 -4.21 37.45
C ALA A 482 34.07 -5.13 36.93
N PRO A 483 34.60 -4.88 35.72
CA PRO A 483 35.85 -5.52 35.29
C PRO A 483 36.99 -5.03 36.20
N LEU A 484 37.88 -5.95 36.56
CA LEU A 484 39.17 -5.63 37.16
C LEU A 484 40.14 -5.16 36.05
N PRO A 485 41.17 -4.35 36.40
CA PRO A 485 42.07 -3.71 35.42
C PRO A 485 42.98 -4.69 34.69
#